data_AF-A0A950BQX6-F1
#
_entry.id   AF-A0A950BQX6-F1
#
_cell.length_a   1.000
_cell.length_b   1.000
_cell.length_c   1.000
_cell.angle_alpha   90.00
_cell.angle_beta   90.00
_cell.angle_gamma   90.00
#
_symmetry.space_group_name_H-M   'P 1'
#
loop_
_entity.id
_entity.type
_entity.pdbx_description
1 polymer ?
#
loop_
_entity_poly.entity_id
_entity_poly.type
_entity_poly.pdbx_seq_one_letter_code
_entity_poly.pdbx_strand_id
1 'polypeptide(L)'
;MPFEVFRRHQRKLLAIFAIMAMFGFVVSDSLPRLLSSGYSGRDQKVAELYGKAVYQSQLNEMARQRSRANMFVASLEPRMPEFFGGLKQRDLIDALILQHEADRLGIPATPEMGRAWLKRISGGRMNAEFFSLLYTRFSNEISEEHLLADIANQVRLATVHQLLSEAIVTPYDVYRSYREQNERIGAKLVEIPVDQFLSQVAEPSASKIEALYQKYKDVLPDPASETPGFKIPRRIQLEVLSLDGTALA
;
A
#
# COMPACT_ATOMS: atom_id res chain seq x y z
N MET A 1 13.70 -29.49 -61.91
CA MET A 1 12.44 -29.50 -61.13
C MET A 1 12.74 -29.92 -59.70
N PRO A 2 12.47 -29.10 -58.66
CA PRO A 2 12.94 -29.37 -57.29
C PRO A 2 12.23 -30.54 -56.56
N PHE A 3 11.13 -31.05 -57.15
CA PHE A 3 10.22 -31.98 -56.49
C PHE A 3 10.55 -33.47 -56.68
N GLU A 4 11.52 -33.84 -57.52
CA GLU A 4 11.91 -35.24 -57.74
C GLU A 4 12.70 -35.83 -56.56
N VAL A 5 13.59 -35.04 -55.95
CA VAL A 5 14.35 -35.44 -54.76
C VAL A 5 13.41 -35.65 -53.57
N PHE A 6 12.37 -34.81 -53.47
CA PHE A 6 11.38 -34.86 -52.39
C PHE A 6 10.55 -36.15 -52.43
N ARG A 7 10.16 -36.62 -53.63
CA ARG A 7 9.38 -37.86 -53.78
C ARG A 7 10.21 -39.12 -53.52
N ARG A 8 11.48 -39.14 -53.93
CA ARG A 8 12.36 -40.32 -53.79
C ARG A 8 12.78 -40.60 -52.35
N HIS A 9 12.85 -39.56 -51.51
CA HIS A 9 13.29 -39.66 -50.12
C HIS A 9 12.27 -39.17 -49.10
N GLN A 10 10.99 -39.06 -49.49
CA GLN A 10 9.91 -38.52 -48.65
C GLN A 10 9.86 -39.13 -47.25
N ARG A 11 10.01 -40.46 -47.12
CA ARG A 11 10.03 -41.15 -45.82
C ARG A 11 11.25 -40.81 -44.96
N LYS A 12 12.41 -40.62 -45.58
CA LYS A 12 13.66 -40.26 -44.87
C LYS A 12 13.63 -38.80 -44.41
N LEU A 13 13.11 -37.91 -45.24
CA LEU A 13 12.95 -36.48 -44.89
C LEU A 13 11.94 -36.28 -43.76
N LEU A 14 10.81 -36.99 -43.77
CA LEU A 14 9.83 -36.96 -42.67
C LEU A 14 10.43 -37.41 -41.35
N ALA A 15 11.21 -38.51 -41.35
CA ALA A 15 11.87 -38.99 -40.15
C ALA A 15 12.91 -37.99 -39.61
N ILE A 16 13.72 -37.40 -40.50
CA ILE A 16 14.71 -36.39 -40.10
C ILE A 16 14.02 -35.14 -39.52
N PHE A 17 12.97 -34.64 -40.16
CA PHE A 17 12.21 -33.51 -39.64
C PHE A 17 11.54 -33.80 -38.30
N ALA A 18 11.00 -35.00 -38.11
CA ALA A 18 10.40 -35.40 -36.84
C ALA A 18 11.45 -35.47 -35.71
N ILE A 19 12.63 -36.03 -35.97
CA ILE A 19 13.74 -36.07 -35.00
C ILE A 19 14.24 -34.66 -34.69
N MET A 20 14.37 -33.80 -35.71
CA MET A 20 14.78 -32.41 -35.56
C MET A 20 13.75 -31.60 -34.74
N ALA A 21 12.46 -31.85 -34.96
CA ALA A 21 11.38 -31.23 -34.19
C ALA A 21 11.37 -31.70 -32.72
N MET A 22 11.60 -32.99 -32.46
CA MET A 22 11.77 -33.51 -31.09
C MET A 22 12.97 -32.86 -30.40
N PHE A 23 14.11 -32.73 -31.09
CA PHE A 23 15.30 -32.05 -30.54
C PHE A 23 15.05 -30.56 -30.28
N GLY A 24 14.36 -29.88 -31.21
CA GLY A 24 13.96 -28.49 -31.03
C GLY A 24 13.10 -28.28 -29.79
N PHE A 25 12.13 -29.17 -29.55
CA PHE A 25 11.25 -29.08 -28.38
C PHE A 25 12.00 -29.34 -27.06
N VAL A 26 12.90 -30.33 -27.03
CA VAL A 26 13.70 -30.66 -25.83
C VAL A 26 14.72 -29.57 -25.51
N VAL A 27 15.43 -29.04 -26.52
CA VAL A 27 16.41 -27.95 -26.33
C VAL A 27 15.70 -26.64 -25.99
N SER A 28 14.54 -26.36 -26.60
CA SER A 28 13.72 -25.17 -26.28
C SER A 28 13.32 -25.10 -24.80
N ASP A 29 13.04 -26.23 -24.15
CA ASP A 29 12.59 -26.23 -22.75
C ASP A 29 13.75 -26.37 -21.75
N SER A 30 14.88 -26.94 -22.18
CA SER A 30 16.04 -27.23 -21.33
C SER A 30 17.11 -26.14 -21.34
N LEU A 31 17.36 -25.50 -22.50
CA LEU A 31 18.39 -24.47 -22.65
C LEU A 31 18.08 -23.18 -21.89
N PRO A 32 16.81 -22.69 -21.81
CA PRO A 32 16.49 -21.52 -21.00
C PRO A 32 16.71 -21.73 -19.51
N ARG A 33 16.56 -22.96 -19.00
CA ARG A 33 16.74 -23.29 -17.57
C ARG A 33 18.22 -23.31 -17.15
N LEU A 34 19.11 -23.66 -18.09
CA LEU A 34 20.56 -23.63 -17.88
C LEU A 34 21.14 -22.22 -18.08
N LEU A 35 20.63 -21.46 -19.05
CA LEU A 35 21.07 -20.08 -19.31
C LEU A 35 20.46 -19.04 -18.35
N SER A 36 19.35 -19.34 -17.67
CA SER A 36 18.76 -18.47 -16.64
C SER A 36 19.44 -18.58 -15.28
N SER A 37 20.34 -19.55 -15.08
CA SER A 37 21.11 -19.71 -13.82
C SER A 37 22.18 -18.62 -13.61
N GLY A 38 22.47 -17.81 -14.63
CA GLY A 38 23.52 -16.78 -14.60
C GLY A 38 23.05 -15.34 -14.80
N TYR A 39 21.75 -15.07 -14.92
CA TYR A 39 21.24 -13.70 -14.98
C TYR A 39 21.09 -13.15 -13.56
N SER A 40 22.21 -12.73 -12.98
CA SER A 40 22.26 -11.80 -11.84
C SER A 40 21.60 -10.50 -12.29
N GLY A 41 20.27 -10.50 -12.24
CA GLY A 41 19.39 -9.54 -12.87
C GLY A 41 19.64 -8.12 -12.40
N ARG A 42 19.68 -7.22 -13.39
CA ARG A 42 19.56 -5.78 -13.18
C ARG A 42 18.35 -5.51 -12.28
N ASP A 43 18.55 -4.77 -11.20
CA ASP A 43 17.51 -4.43 -10.23
C ASP A 43 16.28 -3.84 -10.95
N GLN A 44 15.14 -4.52 -10.82
CA GLN A 44 13.95 -4.21 -11.59
C GLN A 44 13.19 -3.06 -10.93
N LYS A 45 12.83 -2.02 -11.69
CA LYS A 45 11.91 -0.98 -11.23
C LYS A 45 10.51 -1.59 -11.10
N VAL A 46 9.93 -1.52 -9.91
CA VAL A 46 8.62 -2.10 -9.58
C VAL A 46 7.54 -1.02 -9.50
N ALA A 47 7.90 0.17 -9.02
CA ALA A 47 6.97 1.30 -8.90
C ALA A 47 7.71 2.64 -9.01
N GLU A 48 6.96 3.73 -9.00
CA GLU A 48 7.46 5.08 -8.83
C GLU A 48 6.68 5.76 -7.71
N LEU A 49 7.38 6.18 -6.67
CA LEU A 49 6.80 6.85 -5.50
C LEU A 49 7.45 8.23 -5.37
N TYR A 50 6.66 9.30 -5.30
CA TYR A 50 7.14 10.67 -5.09
C TYR A 50 8.22 11.11 -6.11
N GLY A 51 8.08 10.70 -7.38
CA GLY A 51 9.05 10.98 -8.45
C GLY A 51 10.38 10.21 -8.33
N LYS A 52 10.46 9.21 -7.43
CA LYS A 52 11.61 8.32 -7.28
C LYS A 52 11.25 6.90 -7.71
N ALA A 53 12.13 6.26 -8.48
CA ALA A 53 11.96 4.86 -8.85
C ALA A 53 12.14 3.96 -7.61
N VAL A 54 11.18 3.05 -7.42
CA VAL A 54 11.24 2.00 -6.40
C VAL A 54 11.63 0.70 -7.06
N TYR A 55 12.65 0.05 -6.51
CA TYR A 55 13.23 -1.16 -7.04
C TYR A 55 12.89 -2.40 -6.22
N GLN A 56 13.01 -3.56 -6.86
CA GLN A 56 12.76 -4.85 -6.21
C GLN A 56 13.70 -5.08 -5.03
N SER A 57 14.96 -4.61 -5.11
CA SER A 57 15.91 -4.66 -3.98
C SER A 57 15.39 -3.98 -2.71
N GLN A 58 14.72 -2.82 -2.86
CA GLN A 58 14.16 -2.06 -1.75
C GLN A 58 12.96 -2.77 -1.13
N LEU A 59 12.11 -3.39 -1.95
CA LEU A 59 11.01 -4.23 -1.47
C LEU A 59 11.54 -5.46 -0.74
N ASN A 60 12.61 -6.09 -1.25
CA ASN A 60 13.24 -7.24 -0.61
C ASN A 60 13.86 -6.87 0.75
N GLU A 61 14.45 -5.68 0.87
CA GLU A 61 14.98 -5.19 2.15
C GLU A 61 13.86 -4.94 3.16
N MET A 62 12.79 -4.24 2.75
CA MET A 62 11.61 -4.04 3.59
C MET A 62 10.98 -5.37 4.01
N ALA A 63 10.91 -6.34 3.10
CA ALA A 63 10.38 -7.67 3.39
C ALA A 63 11.23 -8.41 4.43
N ARG A 64 12.56 -8.38 4.30
CA ARG A 64 13.49 -8.98 5.28
C ARG A 64 13.30 -8.37 6.67
N GLN A 65 13.28 -7.04 6.74
CA GLN A 65 13.08 -6.30 7.98
C GLN A 65 11.73 -6.64 8.64
N ARG A 66 10.63 -6.56 7.87
CA ARG A 66 9.29 -6.88 8.37
C ARG A 66 9.17 -8.34 8.81
N SER A 67 9.76 -9.27 8.06
CA SER A 67 9.78 -10.69 8.41
C SER A 67 10.45 -10.92 9.76
N ARG A 68 11.65 -10.35 9.99
CA ARG A 68 12.35 -10.45 11.28
C ARG A 68 11.54 -9.85 12.42
N ALA A 69 10.98 -8.66 12.23
CA ALA A 69 10.17 -7.99 13.23
C ALA A 69 8.90 -8.80 13.58
N ASN A 70 8.17 -9.30 12.57
CA ASN A 70 7.01 -10.16 12.77
C ASN A 70 7.38 -11.48 13.47
N MET A 71 8.47 -12.15 13.06
CA MET A 71 8.93 -13.38 13.72
C MET A 71 9.31 -13.15 15.19
N PHE A 72 9.92 -12.01 15.51
CA PHE A 72 10.26 -11.65 16.88
C PHE A 72 8.98 -11.42 17.70
N VAL A 73 8.06 -10.60 17.21
CA VAL A 73 6.79 -10.30 17.90
C VAL A 73 5.90 -11.52 18.02
N ALA A 74 5.84 -12.39 17.00
CA ALA A 74 5.12 -13.65 17.05
C ALA A 74 5.66 -14.61 18.13
N SER A 75 6.93 -14.46 18.53
CA SER A 75 7.50 -15.22 19.66
C SER A 75 7.00 -14.68 21.01
N LEU A 76 6.48 -13.44 21.05
CA LEU A 76 5.89 -12.81 22.24
C LEU A 76 4.37 -12.98 22.29
N GLU A 77 3.70 -12.76 21.15
CA GLU A 77 2.25 -12.83 20.99
C GLU A 77 1.91 -13.69 19.76
N PRO A 78 1.81 -15.02 19.93
CA PRO A 78 1.56 -15.95 18.82
C PRO A 78 0.25 -15.71 18.08
N ARG A 79 -0.72 -15.00 18.69
CA ARG A 79 -2.00 -14.69 18.05
C ARG A 79 -1.91 -13.62 16.97
N MET A 80 -0.77 -12.92 16.87
CA MET A 80 -0.56 -11.82 15.91
C MET A 80 0.70 -12.06 15.05
N PRO A 81 0.69 -13.07 14.15
CA PRO A 81 1.87 -13.44 13.35
C PRO A 81 2.28 -12.38 12.32
N GLU A 82 1.35 -11.53 11.88
CA GLU A 82 1.60 -10.43 10.93
C GLU A 82 1.35 -9.06 11.57
N PHE A 83 1.86 -8.86 12.81
CA PHE A 83 1.63 -7.64 13.59
C PHE A 83 1.96 -6.34 12.81
N PHE A 84 3.03 -6.34 12.00
CA PHE A 84 3.46 -5.18 11.21
C PHE A 84 2.96 -5.19 9.76
N GLY A 85 2.02 -6.07 9.43
CA GLY A 85 1.49 -6.27 8.08
C GLY A 85 2.15 -7.42 7.33
N GLY A 86 1.63 -7.68 6.12
CA GLY A 86 2.04 -8.80 5.28
C GLY A 86 3.31 -8.54 4.45
N LEU A 87 3.78 -9.60 3.77
CA LEU A 87 4.95 -9.59 2.89
C LEU A 87 4.57 -9.50 1.39
N LYS A 88 3.29 -9.29 1.07
CA LYS A 88 2.86 -9.12 -0.32
C LYS A 88 3.42 -7.81 -0.86
N GLN A 89 3.71 -7.78 -2.16
CA GLN A 89 4.28 -6.61 -2.83
C GLN A 89 3.51 -5.32 -2.54
N ARG A 90 2.17 -5.38 -2.54
CA ARG A 90 1.32 -4.23 -2.20
C ARG A 90 1.61 -3.71 -0.79
N ASP A 91 1.58 -4.59 0.21
CA ASP A 91 1.81 -4.23 1.61
C ASP A 91 3.21 -3.67 1.86
N LEU A 92 4.19 -4.09 1.04
CA LEU A 92 5.56 -3.57 1.08
C LEU A 92 5.68 -2.20 0.40
N ILE A 93 4.96 -1.97 -0.69
CA ILE A 93 4.87 -0.63 -1.31
C ILE A 93 4.21 0.35 -0.34
N ASP A 94 3.11 -0.07 0.32
CA ASP A 94 2.44 0.73 1.36
C ASP A 94 3.40 1.02 2.53
N ALA A 95 4.23 0.04 2.90
CA ALA A 95 5.29 0.24 3.90
C ALA A 95 6.30 1.31 3.50
N LEU A 96 6.74 1.34 2.24
CA LEU A 96 7.68 2.35 1.73
C LEU A 96 7.05 3.75 1.71
N ILE A 97 5.76 3.84 1.42
CA ILE A 97 4.98 5.09 1.53
C ILE A 97 4.99 5.59 2.97
N LEU A 98 4.63 4.72 3.93
CA LEU A 98 4.65 5.05 5.36
C LEU A 98 6.05 5.40 5.86
N GLN A 99 7.09 4.76 5.31
CA GLN A 99 8.48 5.02 5.68
C GLN A 99 8.89 6.42 5.26
N HIS A 100 8.52 6.83 4.04
CA HIS A 100 8.76 8.18 3.57
C HIS A 100 8.08 9.23 4.45
N GLU A 101 6.83 8.98 4.85
CA GLU A 101 6.11 9.90 5.74
C GLU A 101 6.71 9.89 7.16
N ALA A 102 7.17 8.76 7.68
CA ALA A 102 7.88 8.69 8.95
C ALA A 102 9.19 9.50 8.93
N ASP A 103 9.93 9.45 7.82
CA ASP A 103 11.14 10.25 7.61
C ASP A 103 10.80 11.74 7.54
N ARG A 104 9.71 12.11 6.85
CA ARG A 104 9.21 13.48 6.76
C ARG A 104 8.79 14.04 8.13
N LEU A 105 8.17 13.21 8.97
CA LEU A 105 7.75 13.57 10.33
C LEU A 105 8.90 13.55 11.35
N GLY A 106 10.10 13.12 10.94
CA GLY A 106 11.27 13.05 11.81
C GLY A 106 11.18 11.97 12.89
N ILE A 107 10.41 10.90 12.66
CA ILE A 107 10.28 9.79 13.61
C ILE A 107 11.50 8.85 13.44
N PRO A 108 12.42 8.75 14.41
CA PRO A 108 13.65 7.98 14.25
C PRO A 108 13.39 6.47 14.32
N ALA A 109 14.21 5.67 13.63
CA ALA A 109 14.22 4.19 13.73
C ALA A 109 15.38 3.70 14.60
N THR A 110 15.48 4.23 15.82
CA THR A 110 16.60 3.97 16.73
C THR A 110 16.43 2.68 17.55
N PRO A 111 17.49 1.91 17.85
CA PRO A 111 17.42 0.71 18.67
C PRO A 111 16.74 0.93 20.04
N GLU A 112 16.93 2.10 20.64
CA GLU A 112 16.33 2.50 21.92
C GLU A 112 14.80 2.54 21.84
N MET A 113 14.27 3.00 20.71
CA MET A 113 12.83 3.04 20.44
C MET A 113 12.27 1.62 20.32
N GLY A 114 12.98 0.74 19.59
CA GLY A 114 12.62 -0.68 19.48
C GLY A 114 12.58 -1.36 20.85
N ARG A 115 13.61 -1.12 21.68
CA ARG A 115 13.70 -1.65 23.04
C ARG A 115 12.57 -1.13 23.93
N ALA A 116 12.31 0.17 23.91
CA ALA A 116 11.25 0.80 24.69
C ALA A 116 9.86 0.27 24.28
N TRP A 117 9.63 0.12 22.98
CA TRP A 117 8.40 -0.44 22.45
C TRP A 117 8.19 -1.90 22.89
N LEU A 118 9.23 -2.74 22.80
CA LEU A 118 9.18 -4.13 23.25
C LEU A 118 8.87 -4.25 24.75
N LYS A 119 9.44 -3.37 25.57
CA LYS A 119 9.13 -3.30 27.01
C LYS A 119 7.67 -2.95 27.25
N ARG A 120 7.11 -2.03 26.47
CA ARG A 120 5.69 -1.62 26.57
C ARG A 120 4.74 -2.74 26.15
N ILE A 121 4.96 -3.36 24.98
CA ILE A 121 4.03 -4.37 24.43
C ILE A 121 4.05 -5.67 25.24
N SER A 122 5.18 -6.01 25.86
CA SER A 122 5.32 -7.18 26.73
C SER A 122 4.77 -6.98 28.16
N GLY A 123 4.17 -5.82 28.46
CA GLY A 123 3.73 -5.49 29.82
C GLY A 123 4.88 -5.45 30.84
N GLY A 124 6.08 -5.09 30.39
CA GLY A 124 7.29 -5.03 31.23
C GLY A 124 8.06 -6.34 31.37
N ARG A 125 7.60 -7.45 30.77
CA ARG A 125 8.28 -8.75 30.83
C ARG A 125 9.56 -8.82 30.00
N MET A 126 9.72 -7.93 29.02
CA MET A 126 10.94 -7.85 28.21
C MET A 126 12.12 -7.32 29.04
N ASN A 127 13.04 -8.23 29.39
CA ASN A 127 14.33 -7.94 30.02
C ASN A 127 15.49 -8.40 29.11
N ALA A 128 16.74 -8.16 29.52
CA ALA A 128 17.91 -8.49 28.70
C ALA A 128 18.07 -10.00 28.44
N GLU A 129 17.80 -10.83 29.44
CA GLU A 129 17.92 -12.29 29.35
C GLU A 129 16.88 -12.87 28.39
N PHE A 130 15.62 -12.44 28.53
CA PHE A 130 14.53 -12.88 27.67
C PHE A 130 14.69 -12.37 26.24
N PHE A 131 15.18 -11.14 26.07
CA PHE A 131 15.55 -10.63 24.74
C PHE A 131 16.63 -11.49 24.10
N SER A 132 17.72 -11.79 24.83
CA SER A 132 18.84 -12.61 24.33
C SER A 132 18.37 -14.02 23.94
N LEU A 133 17.47 -14.62 24.73
CA LEU A 133 16.86 -15.90 24.41
C LEU A 133 16.14 -15.87 23.06
N LEU A 134 15.29 -14.86 22.84
CA LEU A 134 14.56 -14.69 21.58
C LEU A 134 15.47 -14.28 20.41
N TYR A 135 16.54 -13.55 20.69
CA TYR A 135 17.52 -13.11 19.71
C TYR A 135 18.37 -14.25 19.16
N THR A 136 18.62 -15.33 19.91
CA THR A 136 19.44 -16.48 19.49
C THR A 136 19.09 -17.02 18.09
N ARG A 137 17.82 -16.96 17.68
CA ARG A 137 17.40 -17.41 16.33
C ARG A 137 17.87 -16.49 15.19
N PHE A 138 18.17 -15.23 15.49
CA PHE A 138 18.57 -14.19 14.54
C PHE A 138 20.07 -13.91 14.54
N SER A 139 20.82 -14.43 15.52
CA SER A 139 22.23 -14.10 15.75
C SER A 139 23.14 -14.43 14.57
N ASN A 140 22.73 -15.36 13.70
CA ASN A 140 23.47 -15.74 12.49
C ASN A 140 23.18 -14.82 11.30
N GLU A 141 22.16 -13.97 11.38
CA GLU A 141 21.67 -13.13 10.27
C GLU A 141 21.89 -11.63 10.53
N ILE A 142 21.75 -11.17 11.78
CA ILE A 142 21.70 -9.74 12.11
C ILE A 142 22.16 -9.48 13.55
N SER A 143 22.73 -8.32 13.83
CA SER A 143 23.09 -7.92 15.20
C SER A 143 21.86 -7.56 16.04
N GLU A 144 21.99 -7.56 17.36
CA GLU A 144 20.91 -7.11 18.27
C GLU A 144 20.47 -5.68 17.96
N GLU A 145 21.43 -4.78 17.73
CA GLU A 145 21.17 -3.36 17.43
C GLU A 145 20.40 -3.21 16.13
N HIS A 146 20.80 -3.94 15.07
CA HIS A 146 20.12 -3.89 13.79
C HIS A 146 18.73 -4.52 13.86
N LEU A 147 18.53 -5.60 14.64
CA LEU A 147 17.20 -6.17 14.88
C LEU A 147 16.29 -5.18 15.64
N LEU A 148 16.83 -4.49 16.65
CA LEU A 148 16.09 -3.46 17.37
C LEU A 148 15.75 -2.27 16.48
N ALA A 149 16.66 -1.85 15.60
CA ALA A 149 16.40 -0.83 14.58
C ALA A 149 15.33 -1.28 13.57
N ASP A 150 15.33 -2.56 13.18
CA ASP A 150 14.31 -3.15 12.32
C ASP A 150 12.93 -3.10 12.94
N ILE A 151 12.82 -3.53 14.20
CA ILE A 151 11.59 -3.42 14.98
C ILE A 151 11.19 -1.96 15.12
N ALA A 152 12.12 -1.06 15.44
CA ALA A 152 11.85 0.37 15.55
C ALA A 152 11.31 0.95 14.24
N ASN A 153 11.87 0.57 13.09
CA ASN A 153 11.37 1.01 11.79
C ASN A 153 9.91 0.55 11.59
N GLN A 154 9.60 -0.72 11.83
CA GLN A 154 8.22 -1.21 11.68
C GLN A 154 7.24 -0.55 12.65
N VAL A 155 7.67 -0.26 13.89
CA VAL A 155 6.87 0.45 14.88
C VAL A 155 6.55 1.88 14.44
N ARG A 156 7.52 2.62 13.87
CA ARG A 156 7.22 3.97 13.35
C ARG A 156 6.28 3.92 12.15
N LEU A 157 6.38 2.91 11.27
CA LEU A 157 5.43 2.76 10.16
C LEU A 157 3.99 2.56 10.68
N ALA A 158 3.83 1.69 11.68
CA ALA A 158 2.54 1.47 12.34
C ALA A 158 2.02 2.75 13.03
N THR A 159 2.91 3.53 13.62
CA THR A 159 2.56 4.82 14.26
C THR A 159 2.04 5.81 13.22
N VAL A 160 2.73 5.97 12.08
CA VAL A 160 2.26 6.84 11.00
C VAL A 160 0.93 6.38 10.44
N HIS A 161 0.77 5.08 10.23
CA HIS A 161 -0.50 4.51 9.78
C HIS A 161 -1.65 4.85 10.77
N GLN A 162 -1.40 4.77 12.08
CA GLN A 162 -2.38 5.14 13.09
C GLN A 162 -2.70 6.65 13.08
N LEU A 163 -1.68 7.51 12.89
CA LEU A 163 -1.88 8.96 12.77
C LEU A 163 -2.76 9.35 11.59
N LEU A 164 -2.71 8.61 10.48
CA LEU A 164 -3.59 8.82 9.33
C LEU A 164 -5.03 8.37 9.60
N SER A 165 -5.22 7.42 10.53
CA SER A 165 -6.54 6.87 10.88
C SER A 165 -7.27 7.63 11.98
N GLU A 166 -6.54 8.30 12.87
CA GLU A 166 -7.11 9.09 13.95
C GLU A 166 -7.07 10.57 13.59
N ALA A 167 -8.23 11.21 13.46
CA ALA A 167 -8.28 12.67 13.32
C ALA A 167 -7.59 13.29 14.54
N ILE A 168 -6.55 14.10 14.33
CA ILE A 168 -5.89 14.84 15.41
C ILE A 168 -6.93 15.77 16.01
N VAL A 169 -7.49 15.41 17.16
CA VAL A 169 -8.42 16.25 17.91
C VAL A 169 -7.60 17.37 18.53
N THR A 170 -7.70 18.57 17.97
CA THR A 170 -6.99 19.73 18.53
C THR A 170 -7.73 20.26 19.76
N PRO A 171 -7.05 20.97 20.68
CA PRO A 171 -7.74 21.67 21.77
C PRO A 171 -8.85 22.60 21.28
N TYR A 172 -8.70 23.17 20.08
CA TYR A 172 -9.73 23.98 19.44
C TYR A 172 -10.96 23.15 19.04
N ASP A 173 -10.78 21.94 18.53
CA ASP A 173 -11.90 21.04 18.19
C ASP A 173 -12.68 20.65 19.45
N VAL A 174 -11.98 20.33 20.55
CA VAL A 174 -12.62 20.06 21.86
C VAL A 174 -13.39 21.29 22.35
N TYR A 175 -12.77 22.47 22.28
CA TYR A 175 -13.40 23.73 22.66
C TYR A 175 -14.64 24.03 21.81
N ARG A 176 -14.56 23.78 20.50
CA ARG A 176 -15.68 23.96 19.57
C ARG A 176 -16.82 23.00 19.89
N SER A 177 -16.55 21.71 20.07
CA SER A 177 -17.56 20.73 20.47
C SER A 177 -18.20 21.07 21.82
N TYR A 178 -17.41 21.56 22.78
CA TYR A 178 -17.94 22.06 24.05
C TYR A 178 -18.89 23.24 23.85
N ARG A 179 -18.52 24.22 23.01
CA ARG A 179 -19.37 25.36 22.68
C ARG A 179 -20.65 24.92 21.96
N GLU A 180 -20.56 24.06 20.96
CA GLU A 180 -21.74 23.58 20.21
C GLU A 180 -22.76 22.87 21.12
N GLN A 181 -22.30 22.19 22.18
CA GLN A 181 -23.19 21.51 23.13
C GLN A 181 -23.77 22.42 24.22
N ASN A 182 -23.01 23.43 24.66
CA ASN A 182 -23.35 24.23 25.85
C ASN A 182 -23.79 25.66 25.54
N GLU A 183 -23.39 26.20 24.40
CA GLU A 183 -23.70 27.57 24.01
C GLU A 183 -25.08 27.62 23.36
N ARG A 184 -26.01 28.31 24.03
CA ARG A 184 -27.32 28.60 23.48
C ARG A 184 -27.27 29.93 22.76
N ILE A 185 -27.31 29.89 21.43
CA ILE A 185 -27.29 31.09 20.61
C ILE A 185 -28.71 31.67 20.55
N GLY A 186 -28.93 32.82 21.17
CA GLY A 186 -30.12 33.65 20.95
C GLY A 186 -30.03 34.38 19.63
N ALA A 187 -30.34 33.71 18.52
CA ALA A 187 -30.33 34.34 17.21
C ALA A 187 -31.65 35.08 16.96
N LYS A 188 -31.56 36.38 16.66
CA LYS A 188 -32.67 37.09 16.01
C LYS A 188 -32.49 36.93 14.51
N LEU A 189 -33.19 35.95 13.93
CA LEU A 189 -33.26 35.85 12.48
C LEU A 189 -34.12 36.98 11.94
N VAL A 190 -33.58 37.71 10.98
CA VAL A 190 -34.34 38.61 10.12
C VAL A 190 -34.49 37.88 8.81
N GLU A 191 -35.72 37.48 8.47
CA GLU A 191 -36.01 36.93 7.16
C GLU A 191 -35.85 38.03 6.12
N ILE A 192 -35.01 37.78 5.12
CA ILE A 192 -34.90 38.61 3.94
C ILE A 192 -35.83 37.97 2.91
N PRO A 193 -36.96 38.61 2.54
CA PRO A 193 -37.90 38.02 1.59
C PRO A 193 -37.27 37.99 0.20
N VAL A 194 -36.80 36.80 -0.20
CA VAL A 194 -36.04 36.58 -1.44
C VAL A 194 -36.91 36.83 -2.68
N ASP A 195 -38.24 36.67 -2.56
CA ASP A 195 -39.21 36.87 -3.64
C ASP A 195 -39.12 38.26 -4.28
N GLN A 196 -38.77 39.28 -3.50
CA GLN A 196 -38.63 40.66 -3.99
C GLN A 196 -37.42 40.84 -4.92
N PHE A 197 -36.45 39.94 -4.86
CA PHE A 197 -35.21 39.99 -5.64
C PHE A 197 -35.26 39.08 -6.87
N LEU A 198 -36.14 38.08 -6.89
CA LEU A 198 -36.28 37.15 -8.02
C LEU A 198 -36.66 37.87 -9.32
N SER A 199 -37.49 38.91 -9.24
CA SER A 199 -37.89 39.72 -10.40
C SER A 199 -36.82 40.71 -10.87
N GLN A 200 -35.80 40.97 -10.05
CA GLN A 200 -34.73 41.93 -10.35
C GLN A 200 -33.54 41.29 -11.10
N VAL A 201 -33.53 39.96 -11.22
CA VAL A 201 -32.46 39.21 -11.87
C VAL A 201 -33.04 38.41 -13.02
N ALA A 202 -32.54 38.66 -14.23
CA ALA A 202 -32.94 37.88 -15.40
C ALA A 202 -32.45 36.43 -15.29
N GLU A 203 -33.22 35.49 -15.82
CA GLU A 203 -32.76 34.10 -15.93
C GLU A 203 -31.43 34.02 -16.70
N PRO A 204 -30.48 33.19 -16.25
CA PRO A 204 -29.22 33.03 -16.96
C PRO A 204 -29.47 32.46 -18.35
N SER A 205 -28.82 33.05 -19.36
CA SER A 205 -28.91 32.56 -20.74
C SER A 205 -28.35 31.15 -20.86
N ALA A 206 -28.92 30.33 -21.76
CA ALA A 206 -28.44 28.97 -22.03
C ALA A 206 -26.93 28.91 -22.33
N SER A 207 -26.38 29.94 -23.00
CA SER A 207 -24.94 30.05 -23.26
C SER A 207 -24.09 30.19 -21.99
N LYS A 208 -24.57 30.90 -20.97
CA LYS A 208 -23.87 31.06 -19.68
C LYS A 208 -23.92 29.75 -18.88
N ILE A 209 -25.05 29.05 -18.93
CA ILE A 209 -25.20 27.73 -18.29
C ILE A 209 -24.22 26.73 -18.93
N GLU A 210 -24.19 26.67 -20.26
CA GLU A 210 -23.26 25.79 -20.99
C GLU A 210 -21.80 26.15 -20.68
N ALA A 211 -21.44 27.44 -20.66
CA ALA A 211 -20.09 27.88 -20.31
C ALA A 211 -19.69 27.48 -18.87
N LEU A 212 -20.62 27.58 -17.91
CA LEU A 212 -20.39 27.15 -16.53
C LEU A 212 -20.20 25.63 -16.45
N TYR A 213 -21.04 24.86 -17.14
CA TYR A 213 -20.93 23.42 -17.20
C TYR A 213 -19.60 22.98 -17.82
N GLN A 214 -19.24 23.50 -19.00
CA GLN A 214 -18.00 23.15 -19.68
C GLN A 214 -16.76 23.48 -18.84
N LYS A 215 -16.81 24.56 -18.05
CA LYS A 215 -15.71 24.94 -17.15
C LYS A 215 -15.50 23.94 -16.02
N TYR A 216 -16.57 23.33 -15.49
CA TYR A 216 -16.51 22.49 -14.28
C TYR A 216 -16.93 21.03 -14.49
N LYS A 217 -17.11 20.58 -15.74
CA LYS A 217 -17.52 19.20 -16.07
C LYS A 217 -16.56 18.12 -15.56
N ASP A 218 -15.27 18.46 -15.45
CA ASP A 218 -14.21 17.53 -15.06
C ASP A 218 -13.82 17.65 -13.58
N VAL A 219 -14.46 18.56 -12.84
CA VAL A 219 -14.20 18.82 -11.41
C VAL A 219 -15.12 17.95 -10.56
N LEU A 220 -14.56 17.24 -9.58
CA LEU A 220 -15.34 16.43 -8.63
C LEU A 220 -16.11 17.34 -7.66
N PRO A 221 -17.32 16.95 -7.23
CA PRO A 221 -18.07 17.69 -6.22
C PRO A 221 -17.33 17.70 -4.88
N ASP A 222 -17.10 18.89 -4.33
CA ASP A 222 -16.45 19.13 -3.03
C ASP A 222 -17.31 20.10 -2.20
N PRO A 223 -17.86 19.68 -1.03
CA PRO A 223 -18.65 20.53 -0.16
C PRO A 223 -17.90 21.74 0.42
N ALA A 224 -16.58 21.71 0.47
CA ALA A 224 -15.75 22.79 0.97
C ALA A 224 -15.35 23.80 -0.11
N SER A 225 -15.62 23.51 -1.38
CA SER A 225 -15.29 24.37 -2.51
C SER A 225 -16.38 25.42 -2.74
N GLU A 226 -15.97 26.67 -2.99
CA GLU A 226 -16.86 27.75 -3.43
C GLU A 226 -17.35 27.55 -4.88
N THR A 227 -16.75 26.61 -5.63
CA THR A 227 -17.06 26.36 -7.04
C THR A 227 -17.67 24.97 -7.23
N PRO A 228 -18.66 24.84 -8.13
CA PRO A 228 -19.33 23.57 -8.35
C PRO A 228 -18.42 22.57 -9.06
N GLY A 229 -18.61 21.28 -8.78
CA GLY A 229 -18.00 20.18 -9.52
C GLY A 229 -19.09 19.28 -10.09
N PHE A 230 -19.12 19.11 -11.42
CA PHE A 230 -20.17 18.33 -12.10
C PHE A 230 -19.75 16.91 -12.45
N LYS A 231 -18.49 16.53 -12.18
CA LYS A 231 -17.98 15.19 -12.49
C LYS A 231 -18.61 14.15 -11.57
N ILE A 232 -19.32 13.20 -12.15
CA ILE A 232 -19.82 12.04 -11.42
C ILE A 232 -18.61 11.15 -11.05
N PRO A 233 -18.38 10.86 -9.76
CA PRO A 233 -17.30 9.97 -9.35
C PRO A 233 -17.44 8.59 -10.00
N ARG A 234 -16.31 7.92 -10.23
CA ARG A 234 -16.30 6.58 -10.81
C ARG A 234 -17.09 5.63 -9.91
N ARG A 235 -18.19 5.10 -10.44
CA ARG A 235 -18.98 4.05 -9.78
C ARG A 235 -18.37 2.70 -10.09
N ILE A 236 -18.24 1.84 -9.08
CA ILE A 236 -17.80 0.45 -9.22
C ILE A 236 -18.89 -0.45 -8.66
N GLN A 237 -19.12 -1.59 -9.30
CA GLN A 237 -19.98 -2.63 -8.77
C GLN A 237 -19.13 -3.54 -7.88
N LEU A 238 -19.57 -3.71 -6.64
CA LEU A 238 -18.90 -4.57 -5.66
C LEU A 238 -19.81 -5.74 -5.34
N GLU A 239 -19.28 -6.95 -5.48
CA GLU A 239 -19.87 -8.15 -4.88
C GLU A 239 -19.10 -8.46 -3.60
N VAL A 240 -19.81 -8.48 -2.48
CA VAL A 240 -19.23 -8.77 -1.17
C VAL A 240 -19.63 -10.17 -0.76
N LEU A 241 -18.63 -11.03 -0.54
CA LEU A 241 -18.83 -12.34 0.05
C LEU A 241 -18.32 -12.29 1.49
N SER A 242 -19.24 -12.32 2.45
CA SER A 242 -18.93 -12.40 3.88
C SER A 242 -19.08 -13.83 4.36
N LEU A 243 -18.05 -14.36 5.01
CA LEU A 243 -18.12 -15.64 5.73
C LEU A 243 -18.27 -15.34 7.22
N ASP A 244 -19.31 -15.89 7.84
CA ASP A 244 -19.47 -15.86 9.29
C ASP A 244 -18.57 -16.92 9.92
N GLY A 245 -17.58 -16.46 10.70
CA GLY A 245 -16.63 -17.34 11.38
C GLY A 245 -17.27 -18.23 12.45
N THR A 246 -18.51 -17.95 12.87
CA THR A 246 -19.22 -18.77 13.86
C THR A 246 -19.96 -19.96 13.23
N ALA A 247 -20.20 -19.96 11.92
CA ALA A 247 -20.87 -21.03 11.19
C ALA A 247 -19.93 -22.19 10.77
N LEU A 248 -18.63 -22.09 11.09
CA LEU A 248 -17.60 -23.10 10.80
C LEU A 248 -17.26 -24.01 12.00
N ALA A 249 -18.07 -23.98 13.07
CA ALA A 249 -17.89 -24.80 14.28
C ALA A 249 -18.93 -25.93 14.37
#